data_AF-A0A5Q0USB6-F1
#
_entry.id   AF-A0A5Q0USB6-F1
#
_cell.length_a   1.000
_cell.length_b   1.000
_cell.length_c   1.000
_cell.angle_alpha   90.00
_cell.angle_beta   90.00
_cell.angle_gamma   90.00
#
_symmetry.space_group_name_H-M   'P 1'
#
loop_
_entity.id
_entity.type
_entity.pdbx_description
1 polymer ?
#
loop_
_entity_poly.entity_id
_entity_poly.type
_entity_poly.pdbx_seq_one_letter_code
_entity_poly.pdbx_strand_id
1 'polypeptide(L)'
;MPRLGLTAANFWSSGSITVPGSERTLSVSGPAAVVVRHRNDELVIGVADPSRTQETVTVEYEHYTDGIVSTDSAVGVTQFRPGVTMEVAVGGTRGATHSATFDAPVTELSPRADTFVRDGSYSGDNYGSWSSLVVKGGPTGYSRESYLAFDLASVAGEVQEAVLDVYGAVTDDNGGASVDCTVAAVDDDSWTEDGLTWDTKPDLGSSLGSLTVTRERRWWREDVTEFVQTAASGDGIASVALRQPNDERYASFDSREADENPPSLRVTTSRPDTTALTPTADTFVRDGSYSGDNYGSWSSLVVKNAATDYSRQGYLTFDLSALSGSIDEAVLYLYGAVTDDSGGDAVDCAINAVGDDSWTESGLTWDTKPDLGSALGSVTVTRTPQWWTVDVTEFVQSEAGGDGVVSLAVQQPQSGLYTDFNSRDADEKVPTLRVQTS
;
A
#
# COMPACT_ATOMS: atom_id res chain seq x y z
N MET A 1 -4.69 0.89 19.41
CA MET A 1 -6.07 1.44 19.51
C MET A 1 -6.91 0.80 20.64
N PRO A 2 -7.68 1.54 21.48
CA PRO A 2 -8.66 0.94 22.41
C PRO A 2 -9.80 0.24 21.66
N ARG A 3 -10.68 -0.52 22.34
CA ARG A 3 -11.78 -1.38 21.82
C ARG A 3 -12.70 -0.79 20.72
N LEU A 4 -12.59 0.50 20.41
CA LEU A 4 -13.40 1.23 19.42
C LEU A 4 -12.58 1.92 18.31
N GLY A 5 -11.26 1.71 18.23
CA GLY A 5 -10.41 2.46 17.30
C GLY A 5 -10.27 3.94 17.66
N LEU A 6 -10.61 4.32 18.90
CA LEU A 6 -10.95 5.70 19.26
C LEU A 6 -9.91 6.34 20.18
N THR A 7 -9.47 7.53 19.81
CA THR A 7 -8.65 8.44 20.62
C THR A 7 -9.42 9.74 20.82
N ALA A 8 -9.52 10.21 22.06
CA ALA A 8 -10.14 11.50 22.37
C ALA A 8 -9.17 12.35 23.17
N ALA A 9 -8.96 13.59 22.73
CA ALA A 9 -8.00 14.52 23.32
C ALA A 9 -8.63 15.90 23.49
N ASN A 10 -8.45 16.49 24.68
CA ASN A 10 -8.81 17.87 24.95
C ASN A 10 -7.53 18.69 25.10
N PHE A 11 -7.34 19.64 24.22
CA PHE A 11 -6.22 20.56 24.20
C PHE A 11 -6.67 21.90 24.81
N TRP A 12 -6.02 22.31 25.89
CA TRP A 12 -6.31 23.58 26.57
C TRP A 12 -5.64 24.79 25.91
N SER A 13 -4.68 24.54 25.03
CA SER A 13 -3.92 25.49 24.22
C SER A 13 -3.47 24.78 22.94
N SER A 14 -2.75 25.48 22.05
CA SER A 14 -2.00 24.80 21.02
C SER A 14 -1.03 23.78 21.62
N GLY A 15 -0.79 22.68 20.91
CA GLY A 15 0.09 21.62 21.38
C GLY A 15 -0.15 20.30 20.66
N SER A 16 0.54 19.25 21.11
CA SER A 16 0.45 17.92 20.56
C SER A 16 0.45 16.85 21.65
N ILE A 17 -0.02 15.66 21.30
CA ILE A 17 0.10 14.44 22.10
C ILE A 17 0.61 13.30 21.22
N THR A 18 1.37 12.38 21.80
CA THR A 18 1.55 11.04 21.21
C THR A 18 0.33 10.20 21.53
N VAL A 19 -0.28 9.60 20.52
CA VAL A 19 -1.48 8.78 20.69
C VAL A 19 -1.13 7.48 21.42
N PRO A 20 -1.77 7.15 22.56
CA PRO A 20 -1.41 5.98 23.35
C PRO A 20 -1.50 4.66 22.57
N GLY A 21 -0.43 3.87 22.63
CA GLY A 21 -0.32 2.60 21.91
C GLY A 21 -0.08 2.78 20.41
N SER A 22 0.59 3.88 20.04
CA SER A 22 1.19 4.16 18.72
C SER A 22 2.30 5.18 18.89
N GLU A 23 3.14 5.38 17.87
CA GLU A 23 4.14 6.47 17.84
C GLU A 23 3.60 7.79 17.26
N ARG A 24 2.32 7.83 16.86
CA ARG A 24 1.73 8.93 16.11
C ARG A 24 1.47 10.18 16.94
N THR A 25 1.70 11.34 16.34
CA THR A 25 1.38 12.64 16.92
C THR A 25 0.01 13.14 16.44
N LEU A 26 -0.79 13.64 17.38
CA LEU A 26 -1.98 14.46 17.13
C LEU A 26 -1.70 15.88 17.62
N SER A 27 -1.76 16.87 16.73
CA SER A 27 -1.47 18.28 17.03
C SER A 27 -2.67 19.19 16.72
N VAL A 28 -2.76 20.31 17.45
CA VAL A 28 -3.75 21.36 17.20
C VAL A 28 -3.14 22.76 17.33
N SER A 29 -3.62 23.71 16.52
CA SER A 29 -3.13 25.10 16.52
C SER A 29 -3.69 25.99 17.64
N GLY A 30 -4.64 25.49 18.44
CA GLY A 30 -5.23 26.21 19.58
C GLY A 30 -6.17 25.32 20.41
N PRO A 31 -6.89 25.88 21.41
CA PRO A 31 -7.78 25.09 22.26
C PRO A 31 -8.81 24.29 21.44
N ALA A 32 -8.90 22.98 21.66
CA ALA A 32 -9.76 22.11 20.87
C ALA A 32 -10.13 20.83 21.60
N ALA A 33 -11.29 20.27 21.27
CA ALA A 33 -11.64 18.90 21.58
C ALA A 33 -11.60 18.09 20.28
N VAL A 34 -10.76 17.06 20.23
CA VAL A 34 -10.57 16.21 19.05
C VAL A 34 -10.89 14.76 19.37
N VAL A 35 -11.64 14.12 18.49
CA VAL A 35 -11.91 12.67 18.52
C VAL A 35 -11.45 12.08 17.20
N VAL A 36 -10.58 11.08 17.27
CA VAL A 36 -10.10 10.29 16.14
C VAL A 36 -10.66 8.88 16.26
N ARG A 37 -11.17 8.29 15.18
CA ARG A 37 -11.69 6.92 15.17
C ARG A 37 -11.30 6.15 13.91
N HIS A 38 -10.66 5.01 14.08
CA HIS A 38 -10.36 4.03 13.03
C HIS A 38 -11.41 2.92 13.02
N ARG A 39 -12.08 2.69 11.88
CA ARG A 39 -13.05 1.60 11.72
C ARG A 39 -13.35 1.30 10.25
N ASN A 40 -13.36 0.02 9.86
CA ASN A 40 -13.84 -0.44 8.54
C ASN A 40 -13.20 0.33 7.37
N ASP A 41 -11.87 0.32 7.30
CA ASP A 41 -11.12 1.05 6.27
C ASP A 41 -11.33 2.57 6.29
N GLU A 42 -11.85 3.14 7.38
CA GLU A 42 -12.08 4.57 7.50
C GLU A 42 -11.41 5.16 8.73
N LEU A 43 -10.83 6.35 8.55
CA LEU A 43 -10.44 7.24 9.62
C LEU A 43 -11.45 8.38 9.74
N VAL A 44 -12.03 8.58 10.91
CA VAL A 44 -12.88 9.74 11.21
C VAL A 44 -12.17 10.67 12.19
N ILE A 45 -12.09 11.95 11.85
CA ILE A 45 -11.60 13.00 12.76
C ILE A 45 -12.73 14.00 13.00
N GLY A 46 -13.15 14.14 14.26
CA GLY A 46 -14.10 15.13 14.73
C GLY A 46 -13.43 16.19 15.59
N VAL A 47 -13.69 17.46 15.31
CA VAL A 47 -13.04 18.62 15.95
C VAL A 47 -14.11 19.60 16.42
N ALA A 48 -13.97 20.10 17.64
CA ALA A 48 -14.76 21.20 18.17
C ALA A 48 -13.87 22.22 18.87
N ASP A 49 -14.31 23.49 18.92
CA ASP A 49 -13.75 24.52 19.79
C ASP A 49 -14.70 24.79 20.98
N PRO A 50 -14.43 24.21 22.17
CA PRO A 50 -15.22 24.51 23.37
C PRO A 50 -15.02 25.93 23.91
N SER A 51 -13.89 26.58 23.65
CA SER A 51 -13.65 27.95 24.15
C SER A 51 -14.48 28.98 23.39
N ARG A 52 -14.81 28.71 22.13
CA ARG A 52 -15.57 29.58 21.22
C ARG A 52 -14.87 30.92 21.00
N THR A 53 -13.54 30.90 21.03
CA THR A 53 -12.71 32.10 20.88
C THR A 53 -11.97 32.15 19.55
N GLN A 54 -12.09 31.10 18.73
CA GLN A 54 -11.34 30.95 17.49
C GLN A 54 -12.27 31.00 16.28
N GLU A 55 -11.75 31.50 15.16
CA GLU A 55 -12.42 31.40 13.86
C GLU A 55 -12.08 30.08 13.17
N THR A 56 -10.84 29.61 13.34
CA THR A 56 -10.31 28.39 12.71
C THR A 56 -9.40 27.65 13.69
N VAL A 57 -9.41 26.32 13.65
CA VAL A 57 -8.46 25.44 14.31
C VAL A 57 -7.84 24.53 13.25
N THR A 58 -6.51 24.43 13.23
CA THR A 58 -5.78 23.45 12.41
C THR A 58 -5.54 22.21 13.25
N VAL A 59 -5.81 21.04 12.68
CA VAL A 59 -5.57 19.73 13.30
C VAL A 59 -4.67 18.93 12.37
N GLU A 60 -3.59 18.38 12.92
CA GLU A 60 -2.70 17.47 12.20
C GLU A 60 -2.67 16.13 12.92
N TYR A 61 -2.83 15.05 12.17
CA TYR A 61 -2.74 13.69 12.70
C TYR A 61 -1.82 12.86 11.82
N GLU A 62 -0.75 12.33 12.40
CA GLU A 62 0.24 11.47 11.72
C GLU A 62 -0.37 10.11 11.39
N HIS A 63 -1.26 10.08 10.40
CA HIS A 63 -1.86 8.88 9.85
C HIS A 63 -2.06 9.07 8.35
N TYR A 64 -1.75 8.03 7.58
CA TYR A 64 -1.96 8.00 6.15
C TYR A 64 -3.44 7.80 5.83
N THR A 65 -3.93 8.55 4.84
CA THR A 65 -5.29 8.37 4.33
C THR A 65 -5.34 8.51 2.82
N ASP A 66 -6.29 7.82 2.21
CA ASP A 66 -6.55 7.80 0.77
C ASP A 66 -7.73 8.70 0.42
N GLY A 67 -7.59 10.01 0.63
CA GLY A 67 -8.62 10.97 0.26
C GLY A 67 -9.84 10.97 1.18
N ILE A 68 -10.91 11.66 0.75
CA ILE A 68 -12.10 11.96 1.56
C ILE A 68 -13.26 11.05 1.18
N VAL A 69 -13.82 10.32 2.15
CA VAL A 69 -15.12 9.65 2.03
C VAL A 69 -16.25 10.65 2.26
N SER A 70 -16.14 11.47 3.31
CA SER A 70 -17.10 12.55 3.59
C SER A 70 -16.48 13.67 4.40
N THR A 71 -16.99 14.90 4.24
CA THR A 71 -16.51 16.05 5.00
C THR A 71 -17.65 17.03 5.28
N ASP A 72 -17.68 17.59 6.49
CA ASP A 72 -18.53 18.74 6.80
C ASP A 72 -18.04 19.98 6.03
N SER A 73 -18.96 20.86 5.64
CA SER A 73 -18.62 22.05 4.83
C SER A 73 -17.68 23.05 5.52
N ALA A 74 -17.50 22.93 6.83
CA ALA A 74 -16.61 23.77 7.64
C ALA A 74 -15.18 23.22 7.71
N VAL A 75 -14.92 22.04 7.17
CA VAL A 75 -13.61 21.39 7.19
C VAL A 75 -12.95 21.52 5.81
N GLY A 76 -11.80 22.18 5.76
CA GLY A 76 -10.87 22.11 4.65
C GLY A 76 -9.77 21.10 4.95
N VAL A 77 -9.50 20.17 4.06
CA VAL A 77 -8.35 19.25 4.16
C VAL A 77 -7.26 19.75 3.24
N THR A 78 -6.07 19.97 3.78
CA THR A 78 -4.92 20.53 3.04
C THR A 78 -3.82 19.49 2.80
N GLN A 79 -3.83 18.37 3.52
CA GLN A 79 -2.89 17.27 3.35
C GLN A 79 -3.54 15.94 3.75
N PHE A 80 -3.25 14.87 3.00
CA PHE A 80 -3.72 13.50 3.28
C PHE A 80 -2.62 12.55 3.76
N ARG A 81 -1.37 12.86 3.39
CA ARG A 81 -0.17 12.04 3.61
C ARG A 81 1.05 12.94 3.78
N PRO A 82 2.09 12.54 4.55
CA PRO A 82 2.16 11.34 5.42
C PRO A 82 1.33 11.48 6.71
N GLY A 83 0.72 12.65 6.92
CA GLY A 83 -0.29 12.88 7.95
C GLY A 83 -1.43 13.72 7.38
N VAL A 84 -2.61 13.58 7.97
CA VAL A 84 -3.78 14.39 7.64
C VAL A 84 -3.65 15.76 8.27
N THR A 85 -3.83 16.82 7.47
CA THR A 85 -3.95 18.20 7.95
C THR A 85 -5.32 18.77 7.59
N MET A 86 -6.05 19.23 8.60
CA MET A 86 -7.38 19.83 8.48
C MET A 86 -7.38 21.25 9.01
N GLU A 87 -7.90 22.20 8.23
CA GLU A 87 -8.30 23.53 8.69
C GLU A 87 -9.81 23.55 8.94
N VAL A 88 -10.22 23.69 10.20
CA VAL A 88 -11.62 23.60 10.61
C VAL A 88 -12.15 24.97 11.01
N ALA A 89 -13.13 25.49 10.26
CA ALA A 89 -13.83 26.74 10.55
C ALA A 89 -14.80 26.57 11.74
N VAL A 90 -14.32 26.88 12.94
CA VAL A 90 -15.06 26.75 14.20
C VAL A 90 -15.77 28.03 14.65
N GLY A 91 -15.48 29.16 14.00
CA GLY A 91 -16.05 30.47 14.31
C GLY A 91 -17.58 30.51 14.20
N GLY A 92 -18.26 31.03 15.23
CA GLY A 92 -19.72 31.18 15.23
C GLY A 92 -20.53 29.87 15.33
N THR A 93 -19.87 28.72 15.39
CA THR A 93 -20.50 27.37 15.43
C THR A 93 -21.04 26.99 16.81
N ARG A 94 -20.73 27.80 17.82
CA ARG A 94 -21.14 27.62 19.25
C ARG A 94 -20.62 26.32 19.87
N GLY A 95 -19.45 25.87 19.43
CA GLY A 95 -18.81 24.64 19.92
C GLY A 95 -19.41 23.37 19.33
N ALA A 96 -19.97 23.46 18.11
CA ALA A 96 -20.37 22.28 17.36
C ALA A 96 -19.13 21.46 16.97
N THR A 97 -19.33 20.15 16.80
CA THR A 97 -18.32 19.27 16.23
C THR A 97 -18.42 19.30 14.71
N HIS A 98 -17.27 19.40 14.04
CA HIS A 98 -17.11 19.28 12.60
C HIS A 98 -16.22 18.08 12.31
N SER A 99 -16.53 17.34 11.25
CA SER A 99 -15.91 16.05 10.99
C SER A 99 -15.50 15.86 9.54
N ALA A 100 -14.45 15.08 9.35
CA ALA A 100 -14.09 14.46 8.08
C ALA A 100 -13.88 12.96 8.28
N THR A 101 -14.26 12.20 7.26
CA THR A 101 -14.03 10.75 7.15
C THR A 101 -13.16 10.52 5.93
N PHE A 102 -12.10 9.77 6.12
CA PHE A 102 -11.10 9.45 5.13
C PHE A 102 -11.06 7.95 4.88
N ASP A 103 -10.68 7.56 3.66
CA ASP A 103 -10.36 6.16 3.35
C ASP A 103 -8.99 5.84 3.98
N ALA A 104 -8.86 4.70 4.62
CA ALA A 104 -7.71 4.27 5.41
C ALA A 104 -7.69 2.74 5.42
N PRO A 105 -7.28 2.09 4.32
CA PRO A 105 -7.45 0.65 4.12
C PRO A 105 -6.70 -0.17 5.18
N VAL A 106 -7.44 -1.05 5.86
CA VAL A 106 -6.93 -1.97 6.88
C VAL A 106 -7.15 -3.40 6.42
N THR A 107 -6.06 -4.13 6.20
CA THR A 107 -6.09 -5.58 5.98
C THR A 107 -6.06 -6.30 7.32
N GLU A 108 -7.09 -7.08 7.64
CA GLU A 108 -7.10 -7.96 8.82
C GLU A 108 -6.70 -9.39 8.44
N LEU A 109 -5.60 -9.86 8.99
CA LEU A 109 -5.02 -11.18 8.73
C LEU A 109 -5.30 -12.12 9.90
N SER A 110 -5.83 -13.30 9.60
CA SER A 110 -5.86 -14.42 10.56
C SER A 110 -4.49 -15.11 10.60
N PRO A 111 -4.07 -15.70 11.74
CA PRO A 111 -2.86 -16.48 11.79
C PRO A 111 -2.90 -17.62 10.76
N ARG A 112 -1.83 -17.79 9.99
CA ARG A 112 -1.64 -18.98 9.14
C ARG A 112 -1.31 -20.21 10.00
N ALA A 113 -0.79 -19.99 11.20
CA ALA A 113 -0.49 -20.99 12.21
C ALA A 113 -0.48 -20.35 13.60
N ASP A 114 -0.99 -21.05 14.61
CA ASP A 114 -0.76 -20.71 16.02
C ASP A 114 -0.72 -21.93 16.94
N THR A 115 0.11 -21.87 17.97
CA THR A 115 0.24 -22.96 18.95
C THR A 115 0.92 -22.45 20.20
N PHE A 116 0.97 -23.26 21.25
CA PHE A 116 1.85 -23.01 22.37
C PHE A 116 2.72 -24.23 22.65
N VAL A 117 3.85 -23.99 23.29
CA VAL A 117 4.81 -25.03 23.68
C VAL A 117 4.93 -25.07 25.19
N ARG A 118 5.34 -26.21 25.74
CA ARG A 118 5.50 -26.38 27.18
C ARG A 118 6.75 -27.17 27.52
N ASP A 119 7.52 -26.68 28.47
CA ASP A 119 8.78 -27.30 28.85
C ASP A 119 8.64 -28.56 29.74
N GLY A 120 9.79 -29.14 30.11
CA GLY A 120 9.88 -30.27 31.03
C GLY A 120 9.37 -31.58 30.42
N SER A 121 8.52 -32.32 31.13
CA SER A 121 8.01 -33.63 30.67
C SER A 121 7.05 -33.56 29.48
N TYR A 122 6.61 -32.34 29.12
CA TYR A 122 5.67 -32.07 28.02
C TYR A 122 6.37 -31.47 26.79
N SER A 123 7.71 -31.51 26.78
CA SER A 123 8.54 -30.79 25.81
C SER A 123 8.35 -31.25 24.36
N GLY A 124 8.04 -32.54 24.15
CA GLY A 124 7.72 -33.10 22.84
C GLY A 124 6.23 -33.07 22.47
N ASP A 125 5.36 -32.48 23.30
CA ASP A 125 3.93 -32.39 22.99
C ASP A 125 3.63 -31.21 22.07
N ASN A 126 2.69 -31.39 21.14
CA ASN A 126 2.15 -30.33 20.30
C ASN A 126 0.73 -29.94 20.74
N TYR A 127 0.40 -28.65 20.65
CA TYR A 127 -0.86 -28.09 21.09
C TYR A 127 -1.61 -27.30 20.01
N GLY A 128 -1.24 -27.43 18.73
CA GLY A 128 -1.77 -26.61 17.63
C GLY A 128 -3.26 -26.82 17.32
N SER A 129 -3.89 -27.83 17.91
CA SER A 129 -5.34 -28.07 17.76
C SER A 129 -6.18 -27.54 18.93
N TRP A 130 -5.56 -26.86 19.90
CA TRP A 130 -6.25 -26.37 21.09
C TRP A 130 -6.84 -25.00 20.80
N SER A 131 -8.07 -24.75 21.25
CA SER A 131 -8.75 -23.45 21.11
C SER A 131 -8.17 -22.34 22.03
N SER A 132 -6.95 -22.50 22.53
CA SER A 132 -6.34 -21.56 23.47
C SER A 132 -4.82 -21.53 23.34
N LEU A 133 -4.28 -20.32 23.33
CA LEU A 133 -2.86 -20.02 23.44
C LEU A 133 -2.48 -19.73 24.90
N VAL A 134 -1.46 -20.40 25.42
CA VAL A 134 -1.12 -20.35 26.85
C VAL A 134 0.26 -19.79 27.07
N VAL A 135 0.34 -18.78 27.93
CA VAL A 135 1.60 -18.14 28.34
C VAL A 135 1.77 -18.26 29.83
N LYS A 136 2.92 -18.78 30.26
CA LYS A 136 3.28 -18.90 31.68
C LYS A 136 4.80 -18.94 31.81
N GLY A 137 5.38 -18.10 32.66
CA GLY A 137 6.75 -18.26 33.11
C GLY A 137 6.80 -19.19 34.32
N GLY A 138 7.93 -19.83 34.60
CA GLY A 138 8.04 -20.59 35.84
C GLY A 138 9.22 -21.56 35.90
N PRO A 139 9.27 -22.36 36.97
CA PRO A 139 10.24 -23.44 37.08
C PRO A 139 10.01 -24.49 35.99
N THR A 140 11.03 -25.33 35.78
CA THR A 140 11.01 -26.36 34.74
C THR A 140 9.74 -27.23 34.82
N GLY A 141 9.04 -27.36 33.69
CA GLY A 141 7.77 -28.08 33.53
C GLY A 141 6.51 -27.20 33.56
N TYR A 142 6.65 -25.91 33.85
CA TYR A 142 5.55 -24.95 33.89
C TYR A 142 5.67 -23.81 32.88
N SER A 143 6.82 -23.66 32.22
CA SER A 143 7.03 -22.61 31.24
C SER A 143 6.25 -22.91 29.97
N ARG A 144 5.54 -21.91 29.46
CA ARG A 144 4.75 -21.96 28.23
C ARG A 144 4.90 -20.66 27.46
N GLU A 145 5.07 -20.81 26.16
CA GLU A 145 5.20 -19.74 25.19
C GLU A 145 4.24 -20.01 24.04
N SER A 146 3.52 -18.98 23.59
CA SER A 146 2.62 -19.10 22.44
C SER A 146 3.28 -18.49 21.21
N TYR A 147 3.04 -19.06 20.04
CA TYR A 147 3.59 -18.65 18.75
C TYR A 147 2.44 -18.40 17.78
N LEU A 148 2.53 -17.33 17.00
CA LEU A 148 1.60 -17.00 15.92
C LEU A 148 2.41 -16.64 14.67
N ALA A 149 1.95 -17.06 13.50
CA ALA A 149 2.51 -16.63 12.22
C ALA A 149 1.41 -16.08 11.33
N PHE A 150 1.71 -15.03 10.58
CA PHE A 150 0.80 -14.36 9.65
C PHE A 150 1.42 -14.30 8.26
N ASP A 151 0.63 -14.63 7.24
CA ASP A 151 1.01 -14.48 5.84
C ASP A 151 0.67 -13.04 5.38
N LEU A 152 1.67 -12.31 4.88
CA LEU A 152 1.54 -10.93 4.44
C LEU A 152 1.29 -10.81 2.92
N ALA A 153 1.14 -11.90 2.18
CA ALA A 153 1.01 -11.87 0.73
C ALA A 153 -0.20 -11.04 0.21
N SER A 154 -1.24 -10.88 1.03
CA SER A 154 -2.41 -10.03 0.68
C SER A 154 -2.24 -8.57 1.08
N VAL A 155 -1.16 -8.20 1.75
CA VAL A 155 -0.85 -6.83 2.15
C VAL A 155 -0.27 -6.10 0.93
N ALA A 156 -1.04 -5.17 0.36
CA ALA A 156 -0.63 -4.38 -0.80
C ALA A 156 -0.29 -2.93 -0.39
N GLY A 157 0.80 -2.40 -0.94
CA GLY A 157 1.34 -1.08 -0.59
C GLY A 157 2.26 -1.10 0.63
N GLU A 158 2.87 0.03 0.94
CA GLU A 158 3.78 0.15 2.09
C GLU A 158 3.01 0.04 3.42
N VAL A 159 3.52 -0.76 4.36
CA VAL A 159 2.94 -0.93 5.70
C VAL A 159 3.14 0.35 6.51
N GLN A 160 2.03 0.98 6.92
CA GLN A 160 2.00 2.20 7.74
C GLN A 160 1.58 1.94 9.18
N GLU A 161 0.96 0.79 9.45
CA GLU A 161 0.62 0.31 10.79
C GLU A 161 0.51 -1.20 10.77
N ALA A 162 0.94 -1.86 11.84
CA ALA A 162 0.56 -3.22 12.11
C ALA A 162 0.28 -3.41 13.60
N VAL A 163 -0.91 -3.88 13.95
CA VAL A 163 -1.32 -4.12 15.35
C VAL A 163 -1.69 -5.59 15.51
N LEU A 164 -1.00 -6.27 16.42
CA LEU A 164 -1.35 -7.62 16.87
C LEU A 164 -2.50 -7.52 17.87
N ASP A 165 -3.59 -8.25 17.64
CA ASP A 165 -4.75 -8.37 18.52
C ASP A 165 -4.84 -9.79 19.08
N VAL A 166 -4.85 -9.92 20.41
CA VAL A 166 -5.09 -11.20 21.11
C VAL A 166 -6.14 -11.03 22.21
N TYR A 167 -7.12 -11.94 22.29
CA TYR A 167 -8.19 -11.88 23.28
C TYR A 167 -7.92 -12.86 24.41
N GLY A 168 -7.90 -12.39 25.66
CA GLY A 168 -7.57 -13.26 26.79
C GLY A 168 -7.54 -12.60 28.15
N ALA A 169 -7.16 -13.37 29.16
CA ALA A 169 -7.01 -12.93 30.54
C ALA A 169 -6.04 -13.83 31.32
N VAL A 170 -5.63 -13.35 32.50
CA VAL A 170 -5.08 -14.20 33.55
C VAL A 170 -6.19 -15.08 34.12
N THR A 171 -5.99 -16.40 34.10
CA THR A 171 -6.94 -17.39 34.64
C THR A 171 -6.37 -18.17 35.83
N ASP A 172 -5.24 -17.72 36.38
CA ASP A 172 -4.65 -18.31 37.59
C ASP A 172 -5.41 -17.91 38.87
N ASP A 173 -5.64 -18.89 39.73
CA ASP A 173 -6.32 -18.75 41.03
C ASP A 173 -5.36 -18.30 42.16
N ASN A 174 -4.04 -18.29 41.95
CA ASN A 174 -3.03 -18.07 43.00
C ASN A 174 -2.76 -16.59 43.37
N GLY A 175 -3.70 -15.67 43.12
CA GLY A 175 -3.58 -14.24 43.49
C GLY A 175 -2.85 -13.36 42.46
N GLY A 176 -2.72 -12.05 42.74
CA GLY A 176 -2.07 -11.02 41.87
C GLY A 176 -2.89 -10.57 40.65
N ALA A 177 -3.07 -9.26 40.42
CA ALA A 177 -4.11 -8.74 39.51
C ALA A 177 -3.80 -8.82 37.98
N SER A 178 -2.53 -8.85 37.60
CA SER A 178 -2.09 -8.82 36.19
C SER A 178 -0.69 -9.37 35.97
N VAL A 179 -0.39 -9.88 34.78
CA VAL A 179 0.94 -10.37 34.37
C VAL A 179 1.41 -9.66 33.11
N ASP A 180 2.72 -9.44 32.97
CA ASP A 180 3.31 -8.90 31.75
C ASP A 180 3.69 -10.04 30.80
N CYS A 181 3.10 -10.03 29.61
CA CYS A 181 3.43 -10.93 28.51
C CYS A 181 4.19 -10.14 27.44
N THR A 182 5.48 -10.43 27.27
CA THR A 182 6.31 -9.86 26.19
C THR A 182 5.89 -10.43 24.85
N VAL A 183 5.70 -9.56 23.86
CA VAL A 183 5.60 -9.93 22.44
C VAL A 183 7.02 -9.88 21.86
N ALA A 184 7.50 -10.97 21.30
CA ALA A 184 8.83 -11.08 20.71
C ALA A 184 8.75 -11.48 19.24
N ALA A 185 9.68 -10.97 18.43
CA ALA A 185 9.88 -11.42 17.06
C ALA A 185 10.36 -12.89 17.03
N VAL A 186 10.00 -13.60 15.97
CA VAL A 186 10.47 -14.96 15.68
C VAL A 186 11.02 -14.96 14.27
N ASP A 187 12.35 -14.90 14.14
CA ASP A 187 13.03 -14.75 12.85
C ASP A 187 13.04 -16.06 12.03
N ASP A 188 12.97 -17.22 12.69
CA ASP A 188 12.77 -18.52 12.03
C ASP A 188 11.28 -18.88 12.04
N ASP A 189 10.63 -18.58 10.93
CA ASP A 189 9.22 -18.75 10.66
C ASP A 189 8.91 -20.05 9.88
N SER A 190 9.88 -20.97 9.80
CA SER A 190 9.74 -22.25 9.09
C SER A 190 8.92 -23.30 9.86
N TRP A 191 8.52 -22.99 11.09
CA TRP A 191 7.74 -23.89 11.93
C TRP A 191 6.33 -24.14 11.39
N THR A 192 5.77 -25.31 11.72
CA THR A 192 4.37 -25.64 11.42
C THR A 192 3.58 -25.79 12.71
N GLU A 193 2.29 -25.44 12.64
CA GLU A 193 1.36 -25.50 13.76
C GLU A 193 1.30 -26.87 14.46
N ASP A 194 1.32 -27.93 13.66
CA ASP A 194 1.24 -29.33 14.10
C ASP A 194 2.62 -29.97 14.40
N GLY A 195 3.70 -29.26 14.08
CA GLY A 195 5.08 -29.73 14.26
C GLY A 195 5.86 -29.03 15.37
N LEU A 196 5.40 -27.86 15.82
CA LEU A 196 6.09 -27.09 16.86
C LEU A 196 5.92 -27.74 18.23
N THR A 197 7.04 -27.91 18.93
CA THR A 197 7.12 -28.42 20.29
C THR A 197 8.14 -27.58 21.07
N TRP A 198 8.25 -27.76 22.39
CA TRP A 198 9.26 -27.03 23.15
C TRP A 198 10.69 -27.34 22.68
N ASP A 199 10.93 -28.58 22.27
CA ASP A 199 12.24 -29.05 21.81
C ASP A 199 12.63 -28.51 20.43
N THR A 200 11.65 -28.07 19.64
CA THR A 200 11.82 -27.60 18.25
C THR A 200 11.49 -26.13 18.05
N LYS A 201 11.13 -25.41 19.11
CA LYS A 201 10.74 -23.99 19.00
C LYS A 201 11.90 -23.12 18.53
N PRO A 202 11.65 -22.17 17.63
CA PRO A 202 12.61 -21.12 17.29
C PRO A 202 13.11 -20.36 18.51
N ASP A 203 14.31 -19.80 18.39
CA ASP A 203 14.79 -18.79 19.33
C ASP A 203 13.99 -17.50 19.18
N LEU A 204 13.75 -16.83 20.30
CA LEU A 204 13.02 -15.57 20.33
C LEU A 204 13.97 -14.40 20.07
N GLY A 205 13.61 -13.56 19.10
CA GLY A 205 14.34 -12.37 18.68
C GLY A 205 14.09 -11.16 19.59
N SER A 206 14.03 -9.98 18.97
CA SER A 206 13.82 -8.70 19.68
C SER A 206 12.46 -8.65 20.38
N SER A 207 12.39 -7.88 21.47
CA SER A 207 11.11 -7.55 22.12
C SER A 207 10.41 -6.48 21.29
N LEU A 208 9.19 -6.77 20.84
CA LEU A 208 8.34 -5.84 20.09
C LEU A 208 7.49 -4.99 21.04
N GLY A 209 7.17 -5.53 22.22
CA GLY A 209 6.42 -4.81 23.24
C GLY A 209 6.00 -5.71 24.40
N SER A 210 5.04 -5.26 25.21
CA SER A 210 4.59 -6.00 26.39
C SER A 210 3.15 -5.69 26.76
N LEU A 211 2.36 -6.76 26.91
CA LEU A 211 0.96 -6.73 27.32
C LEU A 211 0.83 -6.93 28.83
N THR A 212 0.31 -5.95 29.57
CA THR A 212 -0.02 -6.12 31.01
C THR A 212 -1.41 -6.75 31.19
N VAL A 213 -1.49 -8.07 31.01
CA VAL A 213 -2.71 -8.87 30.99
C VAL A 213 -3.36 -8.95 32.38
N THR A 214 -4.62 -8.53 32.53
CA THR A 214 -5.40 -8.58 33.77
C THR A 214 -6.35 -9.80 33.80
N ARG A 215 -7.11 -9.96 34.88
CA ARG A 215 -8.13 -11.02 35.02
C ARG A 215 -9.41 -10.82 34.19
N GLU A 216 -9.61 -9.65 33.60
CA GLU A 216 -10.78 -9.41 32.75
C GLU A 216 -10.48 -9.86 31.32
N ARG A 217 -11.31 -10.76 30.77
CA ARG A 217 -11.19 -11.18 29.36
C ARG A 217 -11.48 -10.00 28.44
N ARG A 218 -10.46 -9.59 27.70
CA ARG A 218 -10.53 -8.46 26.76
C ARG A 218 -9.48 -8.62 25.67
N TRP A 219 -9.61 -7.79 24.64
CA TRP A 219 -8.58 -7.59 23.64
C TRP A 219 -7.36 -6.90 24.26
N TRP A 220 -6.20 -7.50 24.01
CA TRP A 220 -4.87 -6.96 24.23
C TRP A 220 -4.25 -6.67 22.87
N ARG A 221 -3.49 -5.58 22.79
CA ARG A 221 -2.94 -5.08 21.53
C ARG A 221 -1.52 -4.66 21.70
N GLU A 222 -0.71 -4.98 20.71
CA GLU A 222 0.67 -4.53 20.60
C GLU A 222 0.90 -3.91 19.23
N ASP A 223 1.61 -2.78 19.20
CA ASP A 223 2.09 -2.18 17.97
C ASP A 223 3.33 -2.96 17.51
N VAL A 224 3.24 -3.56 16.33
CA VAL A 224 4.31 -4.37 15.72
C VAL A 224 4.70 -3.83 14.35
N THR A 225 4.44 -2.54 14.11
CA THR A 225 4.59 -1.89 12.79
C THR A 225 5.97 -2.08 12.19
N GLU A 226 7.04 -1.71 12.92
CA GLU A 226 8.42 -1.82 12.41
C GLU A 226 8.82 -3.27 12.06
N PHE A 227 8.36 -4.23 12.87
CA PHE A 227 8.59 -5.65 12.63
C PHE A 227 7.89 -6.13 11.36
N VAL A 228 6.62 -5.76 11.19
CA VAL A 228 5.83 -6.16 10.01
C VAL A 228 6.31 -5.46 8.74
N GLN A 229 6.80 -4.22 8.80
CA GLN A 229 7.48 -3.55 7.68
C GLN A 229 8.71 -4.35 7.21
N THR A 230 9.52 -4.83 8.17
CA THR A 230 10.69 -5.65 7.88
C THR A 230 10.29 -7.00 7.28
N ALA A 231 9.28 -7.67 7.85
CA ALA A 231 8.78 -8.94 7.33
C ALA A 231 8.16 -8.80 5.92
N ALA A 232 7.37 -7.76 5.67
CA ALA A 232 6.71 -7.51 4.38
C ALA A 232 7.71 -7.26 3.24
N SER A 233 8.83 -6.59 3.54
CA SER A 233 9.92 -6.37 2.57
C SER A 233 10.89 -7.55 2.46
N GLY A 234 10.76 -8.54 3.35
CA GLY A 234 11.57 -9.75 3.42
C GLY A 234 10.87 -10.96 2.77
N ASP A 235 10.56 -11.95 3.59
CA ASP A 235 9.95 -13.22 3.17
C ASP A 235 8.41 -13.17 3.10
N GLY A 236 7.80 -12.06 3.54
CA GLY A 236 6.35 -11.90 3.56
C GLY A 236 5.66 -12.65 4.69
N ILE A 237 6.37 -13.06 5.75
CA ILE A 237 5.79 -13.75 6.90
C ILE A 237 6.16 -13.04 8.20
N ALA A 238 5.15 -12.65 8.97
CA ALA A 238 5.36 -12.11 10.31
C ALA A 238 5.12 -13.21 11.36
N SER A 239 6.18 -13.68 12.03
CA SER A 239 6.06 -14.61 13.15
C SER A 239 6.42 -13.96 14.49
N VAL A 240 5.55 -14.15 15.48
CA VAL A 240 5.68 -13.56 16.82
C VAL A 240 5.45 -14.62 17.89
N ALA A 241 6.02 -14.38 19.07
CA ALA A 241 5.74 -15.20 20.25
C ALA A 241 5.33 -14.34 21.45
N LEU A 242 4.48 -14.91 22.29
CA LEU A 242 4.10 -14.39 23.60
C LEU A 242 4.82 -15.19 24.69
N ARG A 243 5.60 -14.51 25.52
CA ARG A 243 6.27 -15.12 26.68
C ARG A 243 6.12 -14.32 27.95
N GLN A 244 6.28 -14.98 29.08
CA GLN A 244 6.49 -14.33 30.37
C GLN A 244 7.93 -14.57 30.82
N PRO A 245 8.75 -13.53 31.06
CA PRO A 245 10.16 -13.72 31.38
C PRO A 245 10.39 -14.39 32.74
N ASN A 246 9.63 -14.07 33.79
CA ASN A 246 9.82 -14.65 35.15
C ASN A 246 8.53 -14.59 36.02
N ASP A 247 7.35 -14.67 35.42
CA ASP A 247 6.08 -14.61 36.17
C ASP A 247 5.39 -15.97 36.19
N GLU A 248 4.95 -16.42 37.36
CA GLU A 248 4.31 -17.72 37.52
C GLU A 248 2.81 -17.70 37.27
N ARG A 249 2.23 -16.68 36.62
CA ARG A 249 0.77 -16.61 36.42
C ARG A 249 0.33 -17.10 35.05
N TYR A 250 -0.70 -17.94 35.05
CA TYR A 250 -1.29 -18.48 33.83
C TYR A 250 -2.12 -17.41 33.08
N ALA A 251 -1.65 -17.01 31.89
CA ALA A 251 -2.42 -16.21 30.94
C ALA A 251 -2.93 -17.12 29.81
N SER A 252 -4.22 -17.01 29.52
CA SER A 252 -4.89 -17.75 28.46
C SER A 252 -5.48 -16.78 27.45
N PHE A 253 -5.11 -16.97 26.19
CA PHE A 253 -5.68 -16.27 25.05
C PHE A 253 -6.45 -17.27 24.17
N ASP A 254 -7.38 -16.77 23.38
CA ASP A 254 -8.05 -17.56 22.36
C ASP A 254 -7.08 -17.83 21.20
N SER A 255 -7.09 -19.04 20.64
CA SER A 255 -6.32 -19.39 19.44
C SER A 255 -7.18 -19.21 18.18
N ARG A 256 -6.60 -19.49 17.02
CA ARG A 256 -7.31 -19.53 15.74
C ARG A 256 -8.42 -20.60 15.71
N GLU A 257 -8.30 -21.67 16.49
CA GLU A 257 -9.31 -22.74 16.62
C GLU A 257 -10.45 -22.35 17.59
N ALA A 258 -10.40 -21.17 18.22
CA ALA A 258 -11.48 -20.68 19.05
C ALA A 258 -12.69 -20.24 18.20
N ASP A 259 -13.90 -20.60 18.67
CA ASP A 259 -15.16 -20.23 18.00
C ASP A 259 -15.43 -18.71 18.02
N GLU A 260 -14.83 -17.99 18.96
CA GLU A 260 -14.99 -16.55 19.14
C GLU A 260 -13.65 -15.88 19.42
N ASN A 261 -13.47 -14.67 18.87
CA ASN A 261 -12.31 -13.79 19.12
C ASN A 261 -10.93 -14.40 18.80
N PRO A 262 -10.74 -15.09 17.66
CA PRO A 262 -9.42 -15.58 17.28
C PRO A 262 -8.43 -14.41 17.13
N PRO A 263 -7.12 -14.63 17.32
CA PRO A 263 -6.11 -13.60 17.12
C PRO A 263 -6.18 -13.01 15.71
N SER A 264 -5.75 -11.76 15.56
CA SER A 264 -5.58 -11.14 14.23
C SER A 264 -4.40 -10.17 14.19
N LEU A 265 -3.86 -9.95 12.99
CA LEU A 265 -2.91 -8.90 12.69
C LEU A 265 -3.61 -7.91 11.77
N ARG A 266 -3.83 -6.68 12.24
CA ARG A 266 -4.41 -5.60 11.43
C ARG A 266 -3.32 -4.74 10.86
N VAL A 267 -3.26 -4.65 9.54
CA VAL A 267 -2.24 -3.91 8.81
C VAL A 267 -2.88 -2.77 8.05
N THR A 268 -2.52 -1.54 8.38
CA THR A 268 -2.88 -0.36 7.58
C THR A 268 -1.77 -0.13 6.58
N THR A 269 -2.10 -0.06 5.29
CA THR A 269 -1.12 0.27 4.25
C THR A 269 -1.40 1.63 3.66
N SER A 270 -0.36 2.27 3.13
CA SER A 270 -0.55 3.34 2.16
C SER A 270 -0.99 2.70 0.85
N ARG A 271 -2.06 3.20 0.25
CA ARG A 271 -2.34 2.87 -1.14
C ARG A 271 -1.45 3.71 -2.04
N PRO A 272 -0.85 3.14 -3.08
CA PRO A 272 -0.07 3.93 -4.02
C PRO A 272 -0.96 4.94 -4.73
N ASP A 273 -0.49 6.17 -4.84
CA ASP A 273 -1.18 7.22 -5.58
C ASP A 273 -1.10 6.89 -7.08
N THR A 274 -2.25 6.79 -7.73
CA THR A 274 -2.32 6.52 -9.17
C THR A 274 -2.52 7.82 -9.94
N THR A 275 -1.55 8.17 -10.79
CA THR A 275 -1.65 9.28 -11.73
C THR A 275 -1.73 8.77 -13.16
N ALA A 276 -2.65 9.34 -13.94
CA ALA A 276 -2.77 9.09 -15.38
C ALA A 276 -2.19 10.28 -16.15
N LEU A 277 -1.05 10.07 -16.80
CA LEU A 277 -0.37 11.06 -17.62
C LEU A 277 -0.80 10.90 -19.08
N THR A 278 -1.30 11.98 -19.67
CA THR A 278 -1.50 12.06 -21.13
C THR A 278 -0.19 12.44 -21.81
N PRO A 279 0.08 11.98 -23.04
CA PRO A 279 1.26 12.39 -23.77
C PRO A 279 1.34 13.92 -23.91
N THR A 280 2.54 14.47 -23.72
CA THR A 280 2.87 15.87 -24.01
C THR A 280 3.17 16.08 -25.48
N ALA A 281 3.55 15.01 -26.20
CA ALA A 281 3.70 14.94 -27.64
C ALA A 281 3.41 13.52 -28.15
N ASP A 282 2.77 13.38 -29.30
CA ASP A 282 2.75 12.13 -30.05
C ASP A 282 2.66 12.31 -31.56
N THR A 283 3.24 11.38 -32.32
CA THR A 283 3.19 11.41 -33.79
C THR A 283 3.66 10.07 -34.33
N PHE A 284 3.43 9.82 -35.61
CA PHE A 284 4.08 8.71 -36.31
C PHE A 284 4.89 9.22 -37.48
N VAL A 285 5.89 8.44 -37.87
CA VAL A 285 6.75 8.72 -39.01
C VAL A 285 6.53 7.66 -40.08
N ARG A 286 6.84 7.99 -41.34
CA ARG A 286 6.67 7.06 -42.47
C ARG A 286 7.85 7.13 -43.43
N ASP A 287 8.35 5.97 -43.83
CA ASP A 287 9.55 5.89 -44.67
C ASP A 287 9.32 6.19 -46.16
N GLY A 288 10.42 6.21 -46.91
CA GLY A 288 10.42 6.35 -48.36
C GLY A 288 10.01 7.74 -48.83
N SER A 289 9.07 7.82 -49.76
CA SER A 289 8.59 9.05 -50.40
C SER A 289 7.90 10.02 -49.42
N TYR A 290 7.56 9.53 -48.23
CA TYR A 290 6.89 10.28 -47.15
C TYR A 290 7.85 10.66 -46.02
N SER A 291 9.16 10.48 -46.21
CA SER A 291 10.14 10.58 -45.12
C SER A 291 10.25 11.96 -44.47
N GLY A 292 9.90 13.00 -45.23
CA GLY A 292 9.87 14.39 -44.79
C GLY A 292 8.49 14.87 -44.29
N ASP A 293 7.46 14.02 -44.28
CA ASP A 293 6.12 14.39 -43.82
C ASP A 293 6.02 14.28 -42.29
N ASN A 294 5.22 15.17 -41.70
CA ASN A 294 4.87 15.15 -40.28
C ASN A 294 3.38 14.82 -40.13
N TYR A 295 3.05 14.04 -39.08
CA TYR A 295 1.70 13.55 -38.81
C TYR A 295 1.20 13.91 -37.41
N GLY A 296 1.85 14.85 -36.70
CA GLY A 296 1.57 15.15 -35.29
C GLY A 296 0.26 15.93 -35.03
N SER A 297 -0.63 16.00 -36.01
CA SER A 297 -1.97 16.58 -35.85
C SER A 297 -3.07 15.58 -36.22
N TRP A 298 -2.70 14.32 -36.43
CA TRP A 298 -3.62 13.26 -36.80
C TRP A 298 -4.14 12.62 -35.54
N SER A 299 -5.44 12.30 -35.51
CA SER A 299 -6.04 11.56 -34.41
C SER A 299 -5.59 10.08 -34.32
N SER A 300 -4.71 9.63 -35.23
CA SER A 300 -4.19 8.26 -35.35
C SER A 300 -2.67 8.18 -35.17
N LEU A 301 -2.22 7.21 -34.38
CA LEU A 301 -0.84 6.79 -34.21
C LEU A 301 -0.62 5.46 -34.95
N VAL A 302 -0.05 5.54 -36.15
CA VAL A 302 -0.01 4.41 -37.09
C VAL A 302 1.33 3.67 -37.02
N VAL A 303 1.27 2.34 -36.96
CA VAL A 303 2.45 1.47 -36.91
C VAL A 303 2.37 0.38 -37.97
N LYS A 304 3.47 0.18 -38.71
CA LYS A 304 3.63 -0.93 -39.66
C LYS A 304 5.10 -1.15 -39.97
N ASN A 305 5.56 -2.39 -40.05
CA ASN A 305 6.86 -2.70 -40.66
C ASN A 305 6.63 -3.41 -42.00
N ALA A 306 7.12 -2.84 -43.08
CA ALA A 306 6.89 -3.34 -44.43
C ALA A 306 8.00 -2.88 -45.39
N ALA A 307 7.81 -3.13 -46.68
CA ALA A 307 8.67 -2.57 -47.71
C ALA A 307 8.67 -1.02 -47.65
N THR A 308 9.66 -0.42 -48.30
CA THR A 308 9.80 1.03 -48.43
C THR A 308 8.49 1.69 -48.88
N ASP A 309 8.23 2.89 -48.36
CA ASP A 309 6.98 3.65 -48.45
C ASP A 309 5.86 3.17 -47.51
N TYR A 310 6.02 2.04 -46.81
CA TYR A 310 4.99 1.48 -45.95
C TYR A 310 5.41 1.28 -44.50
N SER A 311 6.67 1.49 -44.16
CA SER A 311 7.13 1.38 -42.77
C SER A 311 6.75 2.64 -41.98
N ARG A 312 6.21 2.43 -40.78
CA ARG A 312 5.73 3.45 -39.86
C ARG A 312 6.05 3.10 -38.42
N GLN A 313 6.45 4.09 -37.65
CA GLN A 313 6.77 3.99 -36.22
C GLN A 313 6.03 5.11 -35.49
N GLY A 314 5.37 4.78 -34.38
CA GLY A 314 4.72 5.75 -33.50
C GLY A 314 5.69 6.22 -32.42
N TYR A 315 5.54 7.46 -31.95
CA TYR A 315 6.34 8.08 -30.89
C TYR A 315 5.43 8.82 -29.92
N LEU A 316 5.71 8.72 -28.62
CA LEU A 316 4.97 9.32 -27.52
C LEU A 316 5.96 9.88 -26.49
N THR A 317 5.71 11.08 -25.97
CA THR A 317 6.47 11.65 -24.84
C THR A 317 5.53 11.97 -23.67
N PHE A 318 5.99 11.72 -22.45
CA PHE A 318 5.30 12.03 -21.21
C PHE A 318 6.19 12.87 -20.30
N ASP A 319 5.58 13.79 -19.55
CA ASP A 319 6.24 14.60 -18.53
C ASP A 319 5.92 14.01 -17.14
N LEU A 320 6.96 13.66 -16.38
CA LEU A 320 6.84 13.07 -15.06
C LEU A 320 6.82 14.10 -13.93
N SER A 321 6.94 15.40 -14.22
CA SER A 321 7.06 16.47 -13.21
C SER A 321 5.86 16.60 -12.27
N ALA A 322 4.71 16.06 -12.66
CA ALA A 322 3.51 15.99 -11.82
C ALA A 322 3.54 14.85 -10.79
N LEU A 323 4.50 13.93 -10.89
CA LEU A 323 4.64 12.81 -9.97
C LEU A 323 5.45 13.20 -8.73
N SER A 324 5.12 12.59 -7.61
CA SER A 324 5.83 12.71 -6.33
C SER A 324 5.95 11.35 -5.68
N GLY A 325 7.04 11.10 -4.94
CA GLY A 325 7.28 9.80 -4.32
C GLY A 325 8.09 8.85 -5.21
N SER A 326 8.27 7.62 -4.73
CA SER A 326 8.89 6.55 -5.53
C SER A 326 7.90 5.97 -6.53
N ILE A 327 8.34 5.67 -7.74
CA ILE A 327 7.49 5.00 -8.75
C ILE A 327 7.47 3.50 -8.46
N ASP A 328 6.30 2.96 -8.11
CA ASP A 328 6.09 1.54 -7.83
C ASP A 328 5.76 0.75 -9.10
N GLU A 329 4.93 1.33 -9.97
CA GLU A 329 4.45 0.71 -11.21
C GLU A 329 4.22 1.80 -12.27
N ALA A 330 4.60 1.56 -13.52
CA ALA A 330 4.22 2.39 -14.65
C ALA A 330 3.80 1.54 -15.86
N VAL A 331 2.56 1.69 -16.30
CA VAL A 331 1.98 0.91 -17.41
C VAL A 331 1.50 1.86 -18.50
N LEU A 332 2.01 1.66 -19.72
CA LEU A 332 1.53 2.35 -20.92
C LEU A 332 0.25 1.69 -21.44
N TYR A 333 -0.79 2.48 -21.67
CA TYR A 333 -2.06 2.08 -22.27
C TYR A 333 -2.18 2.67 -23.67
N LEU A 334 -2.39 1.81 -24.67
CA LEU A 334 -2.68 2.19 -26.06
C LEU A 334 -4.01 1.57 -26.50
N TYR A 335 -4.94 2.36 -27.02
CA TYR A 335 -6.19 1.85 -27.57
C TYR A 335 -6.09 1.74 -29.08
N GLY A 336 -6.38 0.57 -29.65
CA GLY A 336 -6.27 0.39 -31.10
C GLY A 336 -6.47 -1.03 -31.57
N ALA A 337 -6.29 -1.23 -32.87
CA ALA A 337 -6.43 -2.52 -33.53
C ALA A 337 -5.61 -2.60 -34.83
N VAL A 338 -5.47 -3.83 -35.34
CA VAL A 338 -5.12 -4.05 -36.74
C VAL A 338 -6.27 -3.63 -37.64
N THR A 339 -6.00 -2.71 -38.56
CA THR A 339 -6.95 -2.21 -39.55
C THR A 339 -6.51 -2.48 -40.99
N ASP A 340 -5.46 -3.28 -41.20
CA ASP A 340 -4.96 -3.67 -42.52
C ASP A 340 -6.01 -4.45 -43.34
N ASP A 341 -6.21 -4.07 -44.60
CA ASP A 341 -7.08 -4.78 -45.53
C ASP A 341 -6.47 -6.10 -46.06
N SER A 342 -5.17 -6.30 -45.83
CA SER A 342 -4.46 -7.55 -46.14
C SER A 342 -4.87 -8.63 -45.14
N GLY A 343 -4.93 -9.90 -45.61
CA GLY A 343 -5.25 -11.03 -44.75
C GLY A 343 -4.30 -11.17 -43.54
N GLY A 344 -4.81 -11.73 -42.45
CA GLY A 344 -4.10 -11.85 -41.16
C GLY A 344 -4.91 -11.21 -40.03
N ASP A 345 -4.77 -11.77 -38.82
CA ASP A 345 -5.63 -11.44 -37.68
C ASP A 345 -4.89 -10.72 -36.54
N ALA A 346 -3.56 -10.80 -36.52
CA ALA A 346 -2.75 -10.18 -35.47
C ALA A 346 -1.33 -9.85 -35.92
N VAL A 347 -0.67 -8.94 -35.20
CA VAL A 347 0.73 -8.54 -35.40
C VAL A 347 1.35 -8.11 -34.07
N ASP A 348 2.64 -8.42 -33.87
CA ASP A 348 3.37 -7.97 -32.69
C ASP A 348 3.83 -6.53 -32.85
N CYS A 349 3.53 -5.70 -31.85
CA CYS A 349 4.05 -4.35 -31.68
C CYS A 349 4.93 -4.31 -30.43
N ALA A 350 6.17 -3.85 -30.56
CA ALA A 350 7.09 -3.63 -29.46
C ALA A 350 7.07 -2.16 -29.04
N ILE A 351 7.17 -1.94 -27.72
CA ILE A 351 7.43 -0.64 -27.12
C ILE A 351 8.93 -0.54 -26.85
N ASN A 352 9.56 0.50 -27.37
CA ASN A 352 10.99 0.75 -27.27
C ASN A 352 11.23 2.05 -26.50
N ALA A 353 12.28 2.06 -25.68
CA ALA A 353 12.82 3.29 -25.10
C ALA A 353 13.31 4.23 -26.21
N VAL A 354 13.19 5.53 -26.01
CA VAL A 354 13.78 6.58 -26.85
C VAL A 354 14.54 7.51 -25.92
N GLY A 355 15.87 7.54 -26.03
CA GLY A 355 16.72 8.33 -25.13
C GLY A 355 17.02 9.76 -25.61
N ASP A 356 16.37 10.22 -26.67
CA ASP A 356 16.44 11.60 -27.15
C ASP A 356 15.06 12.24 -27.04
N ASP A 357 14.91 13.12 -26.06
CA ASP A 357 13.66 13.84 -25.76
C ASP A 357 13.57 15.19 -26.48
N SER A 358 14.50 15.50 -27.39
CA SER A 358 14.54 16.79 -28.08
C SER A 358 13.59 16.90 -29.28
N TRP A 359 12.94 15.81 -29.67
CA TRP A 359 11.98 15.82 -30.77
C TRP A 359 10.71 16.58 -30.40
N THR A 360 10.01 17.10 -31.43
CA THR A 360 8.73 17.79 -31.24
C THR A 360 7.66 17.16 -32.11
N GLU A 361 6.44 17.14 -31.59
CA GLU A 361 5.24 16.61 -32.27
C GLU A 361 5.09 17.11 -33.71
N SER A 362 5.29 18.41 -33.92
CA SER A 362 5.17 19.06 -35.25
C SER A 362 6.44 19.04 -36.09
N GLY A 363 7.57 18.59 -35.53
CA GLY A 363 8.89 18.59 -36.19
C GLY A 363 9.42 17.20 -36.55
N LEU A 364 8.87 16.14 -35.95
CA LEU A 364 9.36 14.79 -36.18
C LEU A 364 8.93 14.28 -37.56
N THR A 365 9.90 13.74 -38.31
CA THR A 365 9.69 13.06 -39.58
C THR A 365 10.51 11.78 -39.58
N TRP A 366 10.38 10.93 -40.60
CA TRP A 366 11.22 9.71 -40.69
C TRP A 366 12.70 10.04 -40.77
N ASP A 367 13.04 11.14 -41.45
CA ASP A 367 14.43 11.59 -41.64
C ASP A 367 15.06 12.14 -40.35
N THR A 368 14.25 12.59 -39.39
CA THR A 368 14.70 13.22 -38.14
C THR A 368 14.39 12.41 -36.89
N LYS A 369 13.74 11.24 -37.02
CA LYS A 369 13.33 10.41 -35.88
C LYS A 369 14.55 9.96 -35.05
N PRO A 370 14.43 9.93 -33.72
CA PRO A 370 15.49 9.41 -32.87
C PRO A 370 15.66 7.90 -33.04
N ASP A 371 16.85 7.42 -32.70
CA ASP A 371 17.17 5.99 -32.68
C ASP A 371 16.38 5.29 -31.57
N LEU A 372 15.94 4.06 -31.86
CA LEU A 372 15.23 3.24 -30.88
C LEU A 372 16.23 2.57 -29.93
N GLY A 373 15.98 2.71 -28.64
CA GLY A 373 16.68 2.00 -27.57
C GLY A 373 16.15 0.58 -27.37
N SER A 374 16.39 0.04 -26.16
CA SER A 374 15.94 -1.30 -25.77
C SER A 374 14.43 -1.46 -25.89
N ALA A 375 13.99 -2.67 -26.28
CA ALA A 375 12.58 -3.05 -26.18
C ALA A 375 12.22 -3.24 -24.71
N LEU A 376 11.15 -2.58 -24.27
CA LEU A 376 10.63 -2.64 -22.91
C LEU A 376 9.56 -3.74 -22.76
N GLY A 377 8.83 -3.99 -23.83
CA GLY A 377 7.83 -5.06 -23.90
C GLY A 377 7.17 -5.11 -25.27
N SER A 378 6.25 -6.06 -25.44
CA SER A 378 5.52 -6.23 -26.70
C SER A 378 4.10 -6.70 -26.47
N VAL A 379 3.20 -6.34 -27.40
CA VAL A 379 1.81 -6.77 -27.43
C VAL A 379 1.48 -7.36 -28.79
N THR A 380 0.70 -8.44 -28.81
CA THR A 380 0.17 -9.03 -30.04
C THR A 380 -1.19 -8.39 -30.35
N VAL A 381 -1.17 -7.35 -31.18
CA VAL A 381 -2.36 -6.55 -31.52
C VAL A 381 -3.25 -7.32 -32.48
N THR A 382 -4.55 -7.39 -32.20
CA THR A 382 -5.54 -8.08 -33.04
C THR A 382 -6.48 -7.09 -33.74
N ARG A 383 -7.41 -7.59 -34.56
CA ARG A 383 -8.41 -6.78 -35.27
C ARG A 383 -9.51 -6.18 -34.39
N THR A 384 -9.63 -6.61 -33.13
CA THR A 384 -10.64 -6.07 -32.20
C THR A 384 -10.07 -4.86 -31.46
N PRO A 385 -10.69 -3.66 -31.58
CA PRO A 385 -10.27 -2.49 -30.83
C PRO A 385 -10.38 -2.71 -29.33
N GLN A 386 -9.25 -2.62 -28.64
CA GLN A 386 -9.15 -2.76 -27.18
C GLN A 386 -7.94 -2.01 -26.64
N TRP A 387 -7.84 -1.95 -25.31
CA TRP A 387 -6.64 -1.47 -24.64
C TRP A 387 -5.55 -2.53 -24.70
N TRP A 388 -4.37 -2.09 -25.08
CA TRP A 388 -3.12 -2.84 -25.02
C TRP A 388 -2.24 -2.21 -23.97
N THR A 389 -1.69 -3.03 -23.08
CA THR A 389 -0.91 -2.56 -21.94
C THR A 389 0.50 -3.12 -21.98
N VAL A 390 1.48 -2.27 -21.71
CA VAL A 390 2.88 -2.68 -21.56
C VAL A 390 3.42 -2.09 -20.27
N ASP A 391 3.96 -2.95 -19.42
CA ASP A 391 4.72 -2.54 -18.24
C ASP A 391 6.03 -1.89 -18.70
N VAL A 392 6.23 -0.65 -18.29
CA VAL A 392 7.42 0.17 -18.58
C VAL A 392 8.05 0.69 -17.28
N THR A 393 7.74 0.07 -16.14
CA THR A 393 8.10 0.53 -14.78
C THR A 393 9.59 0.84 -14.65
N GLU A 394 10.47 -0.11 -15.00
CA GLU A 394 11.92 0.08 -14.86
C GLU A 394 12.45 1.24 -15.69
N PHE A 395 11.91 1.46 -16.89
CA PHE A 395 12.32 2.56 -17.75
C PHE A 395 11.85 3.91 -17.19
N VAL A 396 10.58 3.99 -16.77
CA VAL A 396 10.02 5.21 -16.18
C VAL A 396 10.73 5.58 -14.87
N GLN A 397 11.12 4.59 -14.04
CA GLN A 397 11.95 4.82 -12.85
C GLN A 397 13.32 5.41 -13.21
N SER A 398 13.97 4.88 -14.26
CA SER A 398 15.26 5.40 -14.75
C SER A 398 15.15 6.86 -15.21
N GLU A 399 14.14 7.18 -16.03
CA GLU A 399 13.92 8.53 -16.54
C GLU A 399 13.52 9.51 -15.43
N ALA A 400 12.72 9.08 -14.44
CA ALA A 400 12.37 9.88 -13.27
C ALA A 400 13.60 10.26 -12.43
N GLY A 401 14.60 9.37 -12.33
CA GLY A 401 15.90 9.67 -11.71
C GLY A 401 16.84 10.50 -12.58
N GLY A 402 16.52 10.65 -13.87
CA GLY A 402 17.24 11.41 -14.88
C GLY A 402 16.66 12.81 -15.06
N ASP A 403 16.08 13.07 -16.23
CA ASP A 403 15.55 14.38 -16.61
C ASP A 403 14.02 14.52 -16.40
N GLY A 404 13.35 13.44 -15.99
CA GLY A 404 11.92 13.42 -15.73
C GLY A 404 11.06 13.40 -16.99
N VAL A 405 11.61 13.02 -18.15
CA VAL A 405 10.89 12.92 -19.42
C VAL A 405 10.93 11.48 -19.93
N VAL A 406 9.79 10.95 -20.36
CA VAL A 406 9.71 9.59 -20.90
C VAL A 406 9.33 9.66 -22.36
N SER A 407 10.27 9.37 -23.26
CA SER A 407 9.99 9.15 -24.68
C SER A 407 9.97 7.66 -25.02
N LEU A 408 8.91 7.25 -25.72
CA LEU A 408 8.64 5.87 -26.13
C LEU A 408 8.36 5.81 -27.63
N ALA A 409 8.73 4.70 -28.25
CA ALA A 409 8.36 4.39 -29.61
C ALA A 409 7.58 3.07 -29.71
N VAL A 410 6.65 3.01 -30.65
CA VAL A 410 5.91 1.80 -31.01
C VAL A 410 6.33 1.38 -32.41
N GLN A 411 6.81 0.15 -32.54
CA GLN A 411 7.27 -0.40 -33.82
C GLN A 411 6.94 -1.89 -33.94
N GLN A 412 6.96 -2.43 -35.15
CA GLN A 412 6.79 -3.87 -35.37
C GLN A 412 8.14 -4.53 -35.60
N PRO A 413 8.61 -5.44 -34.72
CA PRO A 413 9.94 -6.04 -34.82
C PRO A 413 10.13 -6.90 -36.07
N GLN A 414 9.03 -7.33 -36.69
CA GLN A 414 9.00 -8.06 -37.95
C GLN A 414 8.00 -7.40 -38.89
N SER A 415 8.14 -7.65 -40.19
CA SER A 415 7.16 -7.13 -41.15
C SER A 415 5.75 -7.66 -40.84
N GLY A 416 4.76 -6.78 -40.88
CA GLY A 416 3.43 -7.07 -40.34
C GLY A 416 2.31 -6.18 -40.91
N LEU A 417 1.19 -6.19 -40.18
CA LEU A 417 -0.08 -5.59 -40.58
C LEU A 417 -0.17 -4.13 -40.13
N TYR A 418 -0.83 -3.28 -40.91
CA TYR A 418 -1.19 -1.92 -40.52
C TYR A 418 -1.98 -1.94 -39.21
N THR A 419 -1.42 -1.26 -38.21
CA THR A 419 -2.02 -1.09 -36.88
C THR A 419 -2.29 0.39 -36.65
N ASP A 420 -3.48 0.68 -36.15
CA ASP A 420 -3.94 2.04 -35.86
C ASP A 420 -4.28 2.12 -34.37
N PHE A 421 -3.50 2.92 -33.65
CA PHE A 421 -3.82 3.31 -32.28
C PHE A 421 -4.36 4.73 -32.27
N ASN A 422 -5.20 5.04 -31.29
CA ASN A 422 -5.58 6.42 -31.04
C ASN A 422 -4.33 7.23 -30.65
N SER A 423 -4.22 8.45 -31.18
CA SER A 423 -3.26 9.46 -30.72
C SER A 423 -3.83 10.26 -29.53
N ARG A 424 -3.05 11.20 -29.00
CA ARG A 424 -3.50 12.20 -28.02
C ARG A 424 -4.61 13.12 -28.56
N ASP A 425 -4.68 13.29 -29.87
CA ASP A 425 -5.65 14.15 -30.57
C ASP A 425 -6.97 13.42 -30.88
N ALA A 426 -7.12 12.16 -30.44
CA ALA A 426 -8.38 11.43 -30.53
C ALA A 426 -9.43 11.98 -29.53
N ASP A 427 -10.71 11.97 -29.91
CA ASP A 427 -11.81 12.46 -29.07
C ASP A 427 -12.00 11.66 -27.77
N GLU A 428 -11.60 10.39 -27.77
CA GLU A 428 -11.68 9.48 -26.62
C GLU A 428 -10.58 8.42 -26.67
N LYS A 429 -10.33 7.76 -25.52
CA LYS A 429 -9.39 6.63 -25.41
C LYS A 429 -8.00 6.97 -25.93
N VAL A 430 -7.52 8.15 -25.56
CA VAL A 430 -6.17 8.64 -25.87
C VAL A 430 -5.12 7.79 -25.14
N PRO A 431 -3.89 7.69 -25.66
CA PRO A 431 -2.79 7.04 -24.96
C PRO A 431 -2.63 7.59 -23.55
N THR A 432 -2.25 6.73 -22.61
CA THR A 432 -2.08 7.13 -21.21
C THR A 432 -0.95 6.33 -20.58
N LEU A 433 -0.04 7.01 -19.89
CA LEU A 433 0.91 6.38 -18.98
C LEU A 433 0.31 6.43 -17.58
N ARG A 434 -0.10 5.29 -17.05
CA ARG A 434 -0.62 5.18 -15.69
C ARG A 434 0.54 4.84 -14.76
N VAL A 435 0.80 5.71 -13.78
CA VAL A 435 1.90 5.57 -12.83
C VAL A 435 1.34 5.46 -11.41
N GLN A 436 1.86 4.51 -10.65
CA GLN A 436 1.62 4.33 -9.23
C GLN A 436 2.85 4.81 -8.45
N THR A 437 2.64 5.64 -7.42
CA THR A 437 3.72 6.16 -6.57
C THR A 437 3.46 5.97 -5.08
N SER A 438 4.53 5.73 -4.31
CA SER A 438 4.55 5.60 -2.85
C SER A 438 5.26 6.75 -2.14
#